data_AF-A0A436QUY4-F1
#
_entry.id   AF-A0A436QUY4-F1
#
_cell.length_a   1.000
_cell.length_b   1.000
_cell.length_c   1.000
_cell.angle_alpha   90.00
_cell.angle_beta   90.00
_cell.angle_gamma   90.00
#
_symmetry.space_group_name_H-M   'P 1'
#
loop_
_entity.id
_entity.type
_entity.pdbx_description
1 polymer ?
#
loop_
_entity_poly.entity_id
_entity_poly.type
_entity_poly.pdbx_seq_one_letter_code
_entity_poly.pdbx_strand_id
1 'polypeptide(L)'
;MADPVHKIKTSAVQDMTRQALAWPARLLFPPVCAGCRRHVSQPGVLCGACWPKLRLLEKPWCPVMGTPFTHDMGEGFLSAEAIADPPPFERARAAVIY
;
A
#
# COMPACT_ATOMS: atom_id res chain seq x y z
N MET A 1 -10.64 27.44 26.82
CA MET A 1 -9.34 27.24 26.12
C MET A 1 -8.62 26.10 26.82
N ALA A 2 -8.54 24.94 26.19
CA ALA A 2 -7.86 23.76 26.75
C ALA A 2 -6.38 23.76 26.33
N ASP A 3 -5.48 23.52 27.29
CA ASP A 3 -4.03 23.57 27.09
C ASP A 3 -3.50 22.41 26.21
N PRO A 4 -2.61 22.69 25.23
CA PRO A 4 -2.05 21.68 24.32
C PRO A 4 -1.11 20.67 25.00
N VAL A 5 -0.59 20.97 26.21
CA VAL A 5 0.39 20.14 26.93
C VAL A 5 -0.22 18.84 27.47
N HIS A 6 -1.51 18.83 27.82
CA HIS A 6 -2.16 17.64 28.36
C HIS A 6 -2.43 16.57 27.28
N LYS A 7 -2.49 16.95 25.99
CA LYS A 7 -2.66 16.01 24.87
C LYS A 7 -1.39 15.19 24.58
N ILE A 8 -0.20 15.77 24.78
CA ILE A 8 1.09 15.15 24.44
C ILE A 8 1.42 13.98 25.38
N LYS A 9 1.09 14.08 26.68
CA LYS A 9 1.35 13.01 27.66
C LYS A 9 0.46 11.78 27.42
N THR A 10 -0.78 11.99 26.98
CA THR A 10 -1.76 10.94 26.74
C THR A 10 -1.41 10.10 25.50
N SER A 11 -0.89 10.72 24.43
CA SER A 11 -0.52 9.99 23.20
C SER A 11 0.68 9.06 23.41
N ALA A 12 1.70 9.49 24.16
CA ALA A 12 2.89 8.67 24.42
C ALA A 12 2.56 7.37 25.17
N VAL A 13 1.66 7.43 26.16
CA VAL A 13 1.21 6.25 26.91
C VAL A 13 0.34 5.33 26.04
N GLN A 14 -0.50 5.90 25.17
CA GLN A 14 -1.31 5.15 24.22
C GLN A 14 -0.48 4.45 23.13
N ASP A 15 0.58 5.09 22.64
CA ASP A 15 1.47 4.50 21.64
C ASP A 15 2.30 3.36 22.24
N MET A 16 2.75 3.51 23.48
CA MET A 16 3.52 2.49 24.19
C MET A 16 2.68 1.24 24.50
N THR A 17 1.42 1.43 24.91
CA THR A 17 0.46 0.33 25.12
C THR A 17 0.12 -0.41 23.82
N ARG A 18 -0.07 0.31 22.70
CA ARG A 18 -0.28 -0.30 21.37
C ARG A 18 0.94 -1.08 20.89
N GLN A 19 2.14 -0.55 21.11
CA GLN A 19 3.40 -1.23 20.73
C GLN A 19 3.62 -2.51 21.54
N ALA A 20 3.32 -2.50 22.84
CA ALA A 20 3.40 -3.68 23.70
C ALA A 20 2.43 -4.78 23.26
N LEU A 21 1.17 -4.43 22.94
CA LEU A 21 0.18 -5.39 22.44
C LEU A 21 0.56 -6.02 21.10
N ALA A 22 1.30 -5.30 20.25
CA ALA A 22 1.68 -5.78 18.92
C ALA A 22 2.88 -6.75 18.95
N TRP A 23 3.59 -6.88 20.07
CA TRP A 23 4.83 -7.68 20.13
C TRP A 23 4.63 -9.18 19.84
N PRO A 24 3.64 -9.88 20.43
CA PRO A 24 3.37 -11.28 20.09
C PRO A 24 3.05 -11.47 18.60
N ALA A 25 2.28 -10.55 18.01
CA ALA A 25 1.97 -10.58 16.60
C ALA A 25 3.23 -10.42 15.73
N ARG A 26 4.19 -9.57 16.13
CA ARG A 26 5.47 -9.42 15.44
C ARG A 26 6.39 -10.64 15.59
N LEU A 27 6.24 -11.45 16.63
CA LEU A 27 6.98 -12.70 16.76
C LEU A 27 6.40 -13.81 15.87
N LEU A 28 5.08 -13.98 15.89
CA LEU A 28 4.39 -15.00 15.09
C LEU A 28 4.36 -14.63 13.61
N PHE A 29 4.25 -13.35 13.30
CA PHE A 29 4.20 -12.78 11.95
C PHE A 29 5.29 -11.72 11.80
N PRO A 30 6.57 -12.13 11.70
CA PRO A 30 7.66 -11.19 11.56
C PRO A 30 7.50 -10.38 10.28
N PRO A 31 7.83 -9.07 10.30
CA PRO A 31 7.75 -8.24 9.11
C PRO A 31 8.69 -8.77 8.01
N VAL A 32 8.12 -8.98 6.83
CA VAL A 32 8.82 -9.49 5.65
C VAL A 32 8.62 -8.56 4.45
N CYS A 33 9.64 -8.51 3.58
CA CYS A 33 9.62 -7.77 2.32
C CYS A 33 8.46 -8.25 1.44
N ALA A 34 7.64 -7.32 0.94
CA ALA A 34 6.50 -7.65 0.08
C ALA A 34 6.90 -8.34 -1.25
N GLY A 35 8.13 -8.12 -1.73
CA GLY A 35 8.63 -8.75 -2.96
C GLY A 35 9.28 -10.12 -2.75
N CYS A 36 10.24 -10.23 -1.83
CA CYS A 36 11.07 -11.44 -1.68
C CYS A 36 10.94 -12.17 -0.34
N ARG A 37 10.08 -11.70 0.57
CA ARG A 37 9.85 -12.25 1.91
C ARG A 37 11.06 -12.25 2.87
N ARG A 38 12.16 -11.57 2.55
CA ARG A 38 13.28 -11.33 3.48
C ARG A 38 12.82 -10.50 4.68
N HIS A 39 13.33 -10.77 5.88
CA HIS A 39 13.04 -9.94 7.06
C HIS A 39 13.41 -8.47 6.84
N VAL A 40 12.52 -7.59 7.29
CA VAL A 40 12.65 -6.13 7.22
C VAL A 40 12.30 -5.52 8.57
N SER A 41 12.57 -4.24 8.77
CA SER A 41 12.34 -3.58 10.08
C SER A 41 10.87 -3.28 10.37
N GLN A 42 10.03 -3.14 9.34
CA GLN A 42 8.62 -2.74 9.47
C GLN A 42 7.75 -3.47 8.44
N PRO A 43 6.46 -3.74 8.73
CA PRO A 43 5.52 -4.26 7.75
C PRO A 43 5.32 -3.29 6.57
N GLY A 44 4.97 -3.82 5.39
CA GLY A 44 4.58 -3.01 4.24
C GLY A 44 5.72 -2.32 3.49
N VAL A 45 6.98 -2.72 3.74
CA VAL A 45 8.16 -2.17 3.06
C VAL A 45 8.82 -3.20 2.13
N LEU A 46 9.68 -2.72 1.23
CA LEU A 46 10.57 -3.57 0.43
C LEU A 46 12.01 -3.47 0.96
N CYS A 47 12.78 -4.55 0.80
CA CYS A 47 14.21 -4.52 1.08
C CYS A 47 14.96 -3.71 0.01
N GLY A 48 16.18 -3.27 0.33
CA GLY A 48 17.01 -2.48 -0.60
C GLY A 48 17.30 -3.18 -1.93
N ALA A 49 17.24 -4.52 -1.99
CA ALA A 49 17.43 -5.27 -3.23
C ALA A 49 16.15 -5.36 -4.10
N CYS A 50 14.96 -5.25 -3.49
CA CYS A 50 13.68 -5.24 -4.21
C CYS A 50 13.28 -3.83 -4.65
N TRP A 51 13.62 -2.80 -3.86
CA TRP A 51 13.30 -1.40 -4.17
C TRP A 51 13.64 -0.97 -5.61
N PRO A 52 14.86 -1.21 -6.14
CA PRO A 52 15.20 -0.79 -7.51
C PRO A 52 14.51 -1.60 -8.62
N LYS A 53 13.80 -2.69 -8.28
CA LYS A 53 13.07 -3.51 -9.26
C LYS A 53 11.64 -3.00 -9.50
N LEU A 54 11.18 -2.07 -8.67
CA LEU A 54 9.88 -1.43 -8.85
C LEU A 54 9.81 -0.73 -10.21
N ARG A 55 8.71 -0.96 -10.90
CA ARG A 55 8.40 -0.29 -12.17
C ARG A 55 7.22 0.62 -11.92
N LEU A 56 7.35 1.91 -12.23
CA LEU A 56 6.24 2.83 -12.16
C LEU A 56 5.16 2.42 -13.17
N LEU A 57 3.90 2.49 -12.73
CA LEU A 57 2.78 2.16 -13.59
C LEU A 57 2.39 3.39 -14.41
N GLU A 58 2.80 3.39 -15.68
CA GLU A 58 2.59 4.46 -16.64
C GLU A 58 1.56 4.06 -17.72
N LYS A 59 0.98 5.06 -18.40
CA LYS A 59 0.01 4.82 -19.48
C LYS A 59 0.64 3.95 -20.58
N PRO A 60 -0.15 3.10 -21.28
CA PRO A 60 -1.62 3.01 -21.22
C PRO A 60 -2.13 2.04 -20.14
N TRP A 61 -3.19 2.45 -19.42
CA TRP A 61 -3.88 1.64 -18.41
C TRP A 61 -5.38 1.99 -18.35
N CYS A 62 -6.18 1.04 -17.87
CA CYS A 62 -7.62 1.21 -17.65
C CYS A 62 -7.88 2.31 -16.59
N PRO A 63 -8.67 3.36 -16.88
CA PRO A 63 -8.84 4.50 -15.98
C PRO A 63 -9.51 4.15 -14.65
N VAL A 64 -10.31 3.07 -14.62
CA VAL A 64 -11.04 2.58 -13.44
C VAL A 64 -10.19 1.59 -12.64
N MET A 65 -9.76 0.49 -13.28
CA MET A 65 -9.09 -0.63 -12.61
C MET A 65 -7.56 -0.48 -12.48
N GLY A 66 -6.96 0.43 -13.26
CA GLY A 66 -5.52 0.58 -13.29
C GLY A 66 -4.76 -0.52 -14.03
N THR A 67 -5.46 -1.51 -14.62
CA THR A 67 -4.86 -2.62 -15.37
C THR A 67 -4.08 -2.08 -16.59
N PRO A 68 -2.79 -2.45 -16.77
CA PRO A 68 -2.01 -1.99 -17.91
C PRO A 68 -2.51 -2.58 -19.23
N PHE A 69 -2.48 -1.78 -20.29
CA PHE A 69 -2.76 -2.23 -21.66
C PHE A 69 -1.45 -2.51 -22.41
N THR A 70 -1.50 -3.44 -23.36
CA THR A 70 -0.35 -3.75 -24.24
C THR A 70 -0.09 -2.68 -25.30
N HIS A 71 -1.14 -1.95 -25.70
CA HIS A 71 -1.08 -0.88 -26.70
C HIS A 71 -2.00 0.26 -26.29
N ASP A 72 -1.84 1.42 -26.90
CA ASP A 72 -2.78 2.52 -26.71
C ASP A 72 -4.11 2.18 -27.39
N MET A 73 -5.19 2.20 -26.59
CA MET A 73 -6.55 1.85 -27.02
C MET A 73 -7.41 3.11 -27.24
N GLY A 74 -6.82 4.30 -27.10
CA GLY A 74 -7.50 5.58 -27.13
C GLY A 74 -7.92 6.07 -25.74
N GLU A 75 -8.34 7.33 -25.68
CA GLU A 75 -8.72 7.98 -24.44
C GLU A 75 -10.00 7.38 -23.85
N GLY A 76 -9.98 7.08 -22.55
CA GLY A 76 -11.15 6.56 -21.82
C GLY A 76 -11.44 5.08 -22.02
N PHE A 77 -10.59 4.33 -22.73
CA PHE A 77 -10.80 2.90 -22.96
C PHE A 77 -10.83 2.10 -21.64
N LEU A 78 -11.85 1.28 -21.45
CA LEU A 78 -12.05 0.45 -20.26
C LEU A 78 -11.60 -1.00 -20.50
N SER A 79 -11.03 -1.64 -19.47
CA SER A 79 -10.74 -3.07 -19.52
C SER A 79 -12.03 -3.89 -19.58
N ALA A 80 -11.96 -5.10 -20.16
CA ALA A 80 -13.10 -6.02 -20.19
C ALA A 80 -13.66 -6.30 -18.79
N GLU A 81 -12.79 -6.41 -17.78
CA GLU A 81 -13.16 -6.57 -16.38
C GLU A 81 -14.00 -5.39 -15.86
N ALA A 82 -13.58 -4.14 -16.13
CA ALA A 82 -14.31 -2.95 -15.69
C ALA A 82 -15.70 -2.82 -16.34
N ILE A 83 -15.89 -3.41 -17.52
CA ILE A 83 -17.18 -3.44 -18.23
C ILE A 83 -18.07 -4.57 -17.72
N ALA A 84 -17.50 -5.76 -17.54
CA ALA A 84 -18.25 -6.97 -17.19
C ALA A 84 -18.70 -6.98 -15.72
N ASP A 85 -17.86 -6.47 -14.82
CA ASP A 85 -18.13 -6.39 -13.38
C ASP A 85 -17.68 -5.02 -12.84
N PRO A 86 -18.50 -3.97 -13.01
CA PRO A 86 -18.13 -2.63 -12.59
C PRO A 86 -17.86 -2.55 -11.08
N PRO A 87 -16.67 -2.10 -10.65
CA PRO A 87 -16.32 -2.07 -9.23
C PRO A 87 -17.08 -0.97 -8.46
N PRO A 88 -17.16 -1.05 -7.13
CA PRO A 88 -17.85 -0.05 -6.29
C PRO A 88 -17.04 1.25 -6.09
N PHE A 89 -15.98 1.48 -6.87
CA PHE A 89 -15.13 2.66 -6.79
C PHE A 89 -15.04 3.34 -8.15
N GLU A 90 -14.83 4.66 -8.14
CA GLU A 90 -14.66 5.41 -9.39
C GLU A 90 -13.33 5.04 -10.07
N ARG A 91 -12.23 5.03 -9.31
CA ARG A 91 -10.87 4.73 -9.81
C ARG A 91 -9.99 4.16 -8.70
N ALA A 92 -9.23 3.11 -9.01
CA ALA A 92 -8.18 2.58 -8.15
C ALA A 92 -6.98 2.14 -9.00
N ARG A 93 -5.76 2.55 -8.61
CA ARG A 93 -4.53 2.17 -9.32
C ARG A 93 -3.35 2.09 -8.35
N ALA A 94 -2.49 1.09 -8.53
CA ALA A 94 -1.20 1.04 -7.87
C ALA A 94 -0.22 2.11 -8.39
N ALA A 95 0.71 2.56 -7.56
CA ALA A 95 1.79 3.45 -8.01
C ALA A 95 2.86 2.70 -8.83
N VAL A 96 3.10 1.43 -8.49
CA VAL A 96 4.17 0.59 -9.03
C VAL A 96 3.70 -0.85 -9.23
N ILE A 97 4.43 -1.57 -10.09
CA ILE A 97 4.42 -3.03 -10.20
C ILE A 97 5.75 -3.55 -9.61
N TYR A 98 5.72 -4.67 -8.87
CA TYR A 98 6.85 -5.23 -8.12
C TYR A 98 7.06 -6.73 -8.38
#